data_AF-A0A535VBQ4-F1
#
_entry.id   AF-A0A535VBQ4-F1
#
_cell.length_a   1.000
_cell.length_b   1.000
_cell.length_c   1.000
_cell.angle_alpha   90.00
_cell.angle_beta   90.00
_cell.angle_gamma   90.00
#
_symmetry.space_group_name_H-M   'P 1'
#
loop_
_entity.id
_entity.type
_entity.pdbx_description
1 polymer ?
#
loop_
_entity_poly.entity_id
_entity_poly.type
_entity_poly.pdbx_seq_one_letter_code
_entity_poly.pdbx_strand_id
1 'polypeptide(L)'
;MIADILSFFIRPLIGVIFREKGQEIVHYFAEEADADAASSSRTIQEALSLAGAWSDLSWEEVEKDLHRIRHESNPTPPITL
;
A
#
# COMPACT_ATOMS: atom_id res chain seq x y z
N MET A 1 -6.36 19.61 37.62
CA MET A 1 -6.85 18.27 37.26
C MET A 1 -7.97 18.25 36.19
N ILE A 2 -8.54 19.40 35.77
CA ILE A 2 -9.59 19.44 34.73
C ILE A 2 -9.01 19.76 33.33
N ALA A 3 -7.84 20.41 33.27
CA ALA A 3 -7.14 20.74 32.01
C ALA A 3 -6.60 19.50 31.26
N ASP A 4 -6.25 18.44 31.98
CA ASP A 4 -5.69 17.21 31.38
C ASP A 4 -6.76 16.36 30.67
N ILE A 5 -8.01 16.42 31.16
CA ILE A 5 -9.15 15.69 30.57
C ILE A 5 -9.60 16.35 29.26
N LEU A 6 -9.49 17.68 29.14
CA LEU A 6 -9.80 18.41 27.90
C LEU A 6 -8.72 18.24 26.83
N SER A 7 -7.45 18.01 27.23
CA SER A 7 -6.34 17.75 26.31
C SER A 7 -6.48 16.41 25.55
N PHE A 8 -7.13 15.42 26.16
CA PHE A 8 -7.39 14.12 25.51
C PHE A 8 -8.30 14.24 24.28
N PHE A 9 -9.16 15.27 24.21
CA PHE A 9 -10.13 15.44 23.13
C PHE A 9 -9.61 16.22 21.91
N ILE A 10 -8.40 16.79 21.94
CA ILE A 10 -7.85 17.59 20.83
C ILE A 10 -6.53 17.00 20.32
N ARG A 11 -6.45 15.67 20.22
CA ARG A 11 -5.36 15.03 19.48
C ARG A 11 -5.77 14.90 18.01
N PRO A 12 -4.98 15.43 17.06
CA PRO A 12 -5.28 15.28 15.65
C PRO A 12 -5.24 13.80 15.28
N LEU A 13 -6.30 13.31 14.62
CA LEU A 13 -6.33 11.95 14.10
C LEU A 13 -5.61 11.90 12.75
N ILE A 14 -4.81 10.86 12.56
CA ILE A 14 -4.09 10.59 11.33
C ILE A 14 -4.93 9.62 10.51
N GLY A 15 -5.44 10.08 9.37
CA GLY A 15 -6.18 9.23 8.43
C GLY A 15 -5.23 8.63 7.39
N VAL A 16 -5.13 7.31 7.36
CA VAL A 16 -4.39 6.57 6.31
C VAL A 16 -5.38 5.83 5.43
N ILE A 17 -5.25 6.00 4.12
CA ILE A 17 -6.10 5.34 3.12
C ILE A 17 -5.48 3.99 2.79
N PHE A 18 -6.28 2.94 2.92
CA PHE A 18 -5.91 1.58 2.56
C PHE A 18 -6.89 1.00 1.55
N ARG A 19 -6.42 0.06 0.72
CA ARG A 19 -7.29 -0.69 -0.20
C ARG A 19 -7.54 -2.10 0.32
N GLU A 20 -8.74 -2.34 0.84
CA GLU A 20 -9.19 -3.64 1.38
C GLU A 20 -10.27 -4.24 0.49
N LYS A 21 -10.05 -5.48 0.00
CA LYS A 21 -11.03 -6.20 -0.84
C LYS A 21 -11.52 -5.37 -2.05
N GLY A 22 -10.61 -4.57 -2.62
CA GLY A 22 -10.91 -3.69 -3.76
C GLY A 22 -11.54 -2.34 -3.40
N GLN A 23 -11.89 -2.11 -2.14
CA GLN A 23 -12.49 -0.86 -1.63
C GLN A 23 -11.46 0.00 -0.91
N GLU A 24 -11.57 1.32 -1.05
CA GLU A 24 -10.76 2.27 -0.26
C GLU A 24 -11.41 2.47 1.11
N ILE A 25 -10.64 2.22 2.18
CA ILE A 25 -11.04 2.37 3.57
C ILE A 25 -10.07 3.32 4.25
N VAL A 26 -10.59 4.25 5.06
CA VAL A 26 -9.78 5.18 5.85
C VAL A 26 -9.67 4.65 7.27
N HIS A 27 -8.44 4.44 7.73
CA HIS A 27 -8.14 4.07 9.12
C HIS A 27 -7.63 5.30 9.86
N TYR A 28 -8.22 5.58 11.02
CA TYR A 28 -7.83 6.71 11.86
C TYR A 28 -6.97 6.22 13.02
N PHE A 29 -5.79 6.82 13.18
CA PHE A 29 -4.84 6.55 14.25
C PHE A 29 -4.69 7.76 15.15
N ALA A 30 -4.50 7.53 16.44
CA ALA A 30 -4.26 8.60 17.41
C ALA A 30 -2.77 8.96 17.54
N GLU A 31 -1.86 8.07 17.13
CA GLU A 31 -0.42 8.21 17.24
C GLU A 31 0.24 7.95 15.88
N GLU A 32 1.25 8.76 15.54
CA GLU A 32 1.97 8.68 14.25
C GLU A 32 2.69 7.34 14.08
N ALA A 33 3.32 6.85 15.15
CA ALA A 33 4.01 5.56 15.13
C ALA A 33 3.09 4.38 14.76
N ASP A 34 1.82 4.42 15.18
CA ASP A 34 0.85 3.37 14.86
C ASP A 34 0.43 3.43 13.38
N ALA A 35 0.28 4.65 12.84
CA ALA A 35 0.00 4.86 11.41
C ALA A 35 1.17 4.36 10.52
N ASP A 36 2.40 4.65 10.91
CA ASP A 36 3.61 4.21 10.21
C ASP A 36 3.80 2.69 10.28
N ALA A 37 3.57 2.08 11.44
CA ALA A 37 3.63 0.63 11.60
C ALA A 37 2.57 -0.08 10.76
N ALA A 38 1.34 0.46 10.70
CA ALA A 38 0.26 -0.10 9.90
C ALA A 38 0.57 -0.03 8.39
N SER A 39 1.10 1.09 7.90
CA SER A 39 1.46 1.26 6.48
C SER A 39 2.61 0.35 6.06
N SER A 40 3.67 0.26 6.88
CA SER A 40 4.85 -0.56 6.59
C SER A 40 4.55 -2.06 6.61
N SER A 41 3.85 -2.55 7.65
CA SER A 41 3.49 -3.97 7.76
C SER A 41 2.66 -4.45 6.57
N ARG A 42 1.71 -3.63 6.12
CA ARG A 42 0.85 -3.95 4.99
C ARG A 42 1.60 -3.94 3.66
N THR A 43 2.47 -2.96 3.45
CA THR A 43 3.33 -2.90 2.25
C THR A 43 4.20 -4.15 2.15
N ILE A 44 4.75 -4.62 3.28
CA ILE A 44 5.52 -5.87 3.34
C ILE A 44 4.63 -7.07 2.98
N GLN A 45 3.41 -7.16 3.52
CA GLN A 45 2.48 -8.25 3.20
C GLN A 45 2.07 -8.26 1.74
N GLU A 46 1.82 -7.09 1.13
CA GLU A 46 1.50 -6.98 -0.30
C GLU A 46 2.69 -7.43 -1.17
N ALA A 47 3.90 -7.02 -0.82
CA ALA A 47 5.12 -7.46 -1.50
C ALA A 47 5.34 -8.98 -1.38
N LEU A 48 5.12 -9.55 -0.18
CA LEU A 48 5.21 -10.99 0.04
C LEU A 48 4.12 -11.75 -0.72
N SER A 49 2.89 -11.23 -0.75
CA SER A 49 1.79 -11.83 -1.49
C SER A 49 2.07 -11.83 -2.99
N LEU A 50 2.64 -10.74 -3.52
CA LEU A 50 3.04 -10.66 -4.92
C LEU A 50 4.16 -11.68 -5.23
N ALA A 51 5.19 -11.73 -4.39
CA ALA A 51 6.29 -12.68 -4.54
C ALA A 51 5.80 -14.13 -4.47
N GLY A 52 4.87 -14.46 -3.57
CA GLY A 52 4.26 -15.78 -3.45
C GLY A 52 3.41 -16.14 -4.67
N ALA A 53 2.61 -15.22 -5.19
CA ALA A 53 1.81 -15.47 -6.39
C ALA A 53 2.67 -15.81 -7.62
N TRP A 54 3.92 -15.34 -7.66
CA TRP A 54 4.86 -15.61 -8.74
C TRP A 54 5.75 -16.82 -8.46
N SER A 55 5.92 -17.23 -7.20
CA SER A 55 6.69 -18.43 -6.86
C SER A 55 6.02 -19.72 -7.33
N ASP A 56 4.70 -19.69 -7.52
CA ASP A 56 3.93 -20.83 -8.01
C ASP A 56 3.98 -20.99 -9.54
N LEU A 57 4.52 -20.00 -10.26
CA LEU A 57 4.64 -20.00 -11.72
C LEU A 57 6.00 -20.53 -12.17
N SER A 58 6.03 -21.24 -13.30
CA SER A 58 7.29 -21.58 -13.95
C SER A 58 7.99 -20.31 -14.49
N TRP A 59 9.31 -20.39 -14.68
CA TRP A 59 10.05 -19.28 -15.29
C TRP A 59 9.50 -18.88 -16.66
N GLU A 60 9.13 -19.86 -17.49
CA GLU A 60 8.55 -19.65 -18.81
C GLU A 60 7.18 -18.95 -18.75
N GLU A 61 6.36 -19.27 -17.73
CA GLU A 61 5.07 -18.61 -17.50
C GLU A 61 5.25 -17.15 -17.09
N VAL A 62 6.17 -16.89 -16.16
CA VAL A 62 6.52 -15.53 -15.72
C VAL A 62 7.06 -14.68 -16.88
N GLU A 63 7.99 -15.22 -17.68
CA GLU A 63 8.57 -14.52 -18.82
C GLU A 63 7.51 -14.15 -19.86
N LYS A 64 6.61 -15.09 -20.17
CA LYS A 64 5.50 -14.86 -21.11
C LYS A 64 4.55 -13.78 -20.62
N ASP A 65 4.20 -13.77 -19.34
CA ASP A 65 3.30 -12.76 -18.77
C ASP A 65 3.95 -11.38 -18.71
N LEU A 66 5.21 -11.29 -18.30
CA LEU A 66 5.98 -10.04 -18.36
C LEU A 66 6.08 -9.50 -19.79
N HIS A 67 6.34 -10.38 -20.75
CA HIS A 67 6.37 -10.01 -22.17
C HIS A 67 5.02 -9.46 -22.60
N ARG A 68 3.91 -10.10 -22.25
CA ARG A 68 2.55 -9.62 -22.57
C ARG A 68 2.30 -8.24 -21.95
N ILE A 69 2.57 -8.05 -20.66
CA ILE A 69 2.36 -6.78 -19.94
C ILE A 69 3.13 -5.64 -20.61
N ARG A 70 4.40 -5.88 -21.00
CA ARG A 70 5.23 -4.89 -21.70
C ARG A 70 4.58 -4.40 -23.00
N HIS A 71 3.92 -5.28 -23.73
CA HIS A 71 3.35 -4.96 -25.05
C HIS A 71 1.89 -4.47 -24.97
N GLU A 72 1.17 -4.80 -23.91
CA GLU A 72 -0.16 -4.22 -23.62
C GLU A 72 -0.06 -2.79 -23.08
N SER A 73 1.03 -2.44 -22.40
CA SER A 73 1.24 -1.06 -21.94
C SER A 73 1.44 -0.12 -23.13
N ASN A 74 0.72 1.01 -23.13
CA ASN A 74 0.98 2.06 -24.10
C ASN A 74 2.43 2.51 -23.90
N PRO A 75 3.29 2.50 -24.94
CA PRO A 75 4.70 2.82 -24.78
C PRO A 75 4.82 4.18 -24.11
N THR A 76 5.66 4.27 -23.07
CA THR A 76 5.99 5.55 -22.44
C THR A 76 6.40 6.51 -23.55
N PRO A 77 5.68 7.62 -23.77
CA PRO A 77 6.03 8.57 -24.81
C PRO A 77 7.50 8.99 -24.65
N PRO A 78 8.23 9.21 -25.75
CA PRO A 78 9.61 9.67 -25.66
C PRO A 78 9.67 10.93 -24.79
N ILE A 79 10.62 10.94 -23.85
CA ILE A 79 10.89 12.12 -23.03
C ILE A 79 11.51 13.16 -23.95
N THR A 80 10.81 14.25 -24.22
CA THR A 80 11.39 15.41 -24.90
C THR A 80 12.40 16.06 -23.95
N LEU A 81 13.67 16.09 -24.34
CA LEU A 81 14.73 16.84 -23.66
C LEU A 81 14.70 18.32 -24.07
#